data_AF-A0A975GJK0-F1
#
_entry.id   AF-A0A975GJK0-F1
#
_cell.length_a   1.000
_cell.length_b   1.000
_cell.length_c   1.000
_cell.angle_alpha   90.00
_cell.angle_beta   90.00
_cell.angle_gamma   90.00
#
_symmetry.space_group_name_H-M   'P 1'
#
loop_
_entity.id
_entity.type
_entity.pdbx_description
1 polymer ?
#
loop_
_entity_poly.entity_id
_entity_poly.type
_entity_poly.pdbx_seq_one_letter_code
_entity_poly.pdbx_strand_id
1 'polypeptide(L)' 'MTKGFDLYKRMNDKDWGLVDCTSIIVSHNMEISEIFTTDHHFEQAGFSILLKESY' A
#
# COMPACT_ATOMS: atom_id res chain seq x y z
N MET A 1 3.47 16.82 -1.83
CA MET A 1 2.08 16.35 -2.06
C MET A 1 1.91 15.51 -3.34
N THR A 2 2.96 15.18 -4.12
CA THR A 2 2.79 14.45 -5.40
C THR A 2 3.14 12.97 -5.36
N LYS A 3 3.87 12.50 -4.33
CA LYS A 3 4.41 11.12 -4.28
C LYS A 3 3.37 10.01 -4.42
N GLY A 4 2.19 10.15 -3.79
CA GLY A 4 1.10 9.18 -3.92
C GLY A 4 0.51 9.13 -5.34
N PHE A 5 0.40 10.30 -6.00
CA PHE A 5 -0.06 10.40 -7.39
C PHE A 5 0.99 9.88 -8.38
N ASP A 6 2.27 10.09 -8.10
CA ASP A 6 3.38 9.57 -8.90
C ASP A 6 3.44 8.04 -8.83
N LEU A 7 3.18 7.45 -7.66
CA LEU A 7 3.07 6.00 -7.48
C LEU A 7 1.82 5.45 -8.19
N TYR A 8 0.67 6.11 -8.04
CA TYR A 8 -0.56 5.73 -8.75
C TYR A 8 -0.36 5.68 -10.27
N LYS A 9 0.33 6.67 -10.86
CA LYS A 9 0.66 6.67 -12.29
C LYS A 9 1.59 5.52 -12.71
N ARG A 10 2.49 5.09 -11.82
CA ARG A 10 3.43 3.98 -12.10
C ARG A 10 2.77 2.62 -11.98
N MET A 11 1.76 2.51 -11.13
CA MET A 11 1.00 1.28 -10.90
C MET A 11 -0.27 1.24 -11.76
N ASN A 12 -0.28 1.91 -12.93
CA ASN A 12 -1.44 1.94 -13.83
C ASN A 12 -1.76 0.57 -14.46
N ASP A 13 -0.85 -0.40 -14.32
CA ASP A 13 -1.00 -1.81 -14.67
C ASP A 13 -1.64 -2.65 -13.55
N LYS A 14 -1.75 -2.10 -12.34
CA LYS A 14 -2.36 -2.73 -11.17
C LYS A 14 -3.62 -1.97 -10.79
N ASP A 15 -4.64 -2.65 -10.28
CA ASP A 15 -5.90 -2.03 -9.80
C ASP A 15 -5.72 -1.24 -8.49
N TRP A 16 -4.56 -0.60 -8.28
CA TRP A 16 -4.25 0.17 -7.09
C TRP A 16 -4.99 1.50 -7.12
N GLY A 17 -5.73 1.80 -6.05
CA GLY A 17 -6.35 3.10 -5.88
C GLY A 17 -5.35 4.20 -5.57
N LEU A 18 -5.71 5.45 -5.89
CA LEU A 18 -4.95 6.63 -5.46
C LEU A 18 -4.84 6.71 -3.92
N VAL A 19 -5.87 6.27 -3.21
CA VAL A 19 -5.90 6.20 -1.75
C VAL A 19 -4.88 5.19 -1.24
N ASP A 20 -4.79 4.01 -1.85
CA ASP A 20 -3.84 2.95 -1.47
C ASP A 20 -2.39 3.43 -1.66
N CYS A 21 -2.10 4.05 -2.81
CA CYS A 21 -0.79 4.61 -3.08
C CYS A 21 -0.40 5.70 -2.08
N THR A 22 -1.36 6.52 -1.66
CA THR A 22 -1.12 7.55 -0.65
C THR A 22 -0.86 6.94 0.72
N SER A 23 -1.67 5.95 1.12
CA SER A 23 -1.51 5.21 2.37
C SER A 23 -0.15 4.50 2.44
N ILE A 24 0.27 3.83 1.37
CA ILE A 24 1.60 3.18 1.25
C ILE A 24 2.73 4.18 1.48
N ILE A 25 2.67 5.35 0.84
CA ILE A 25 3.70 6.39 0.99
C ILE A 25 3.72 6.95 2.41
N VAL A 26 2.56 7.14 3.03
CA VAL A 26 2.46 7.58 4.42
C VAL A 26 3.07 6.52 5.35
N SER A 27 2.72 5.25 5.18
CA SER A 27 3.26 4.15 5.98
C SER A 27 4.78 4.04 5.88
N HIS A 28 5.36 4.20 4.68
CA HIS A 28 6.81 4.24 4.51
C HIS A 28 7.46 5.44 5.22
N ASN A 29 6.87 6.64 5.12
CA ASN A 29 7.42 7.83 5.78
C ASN A 29 7.31 7.74 7.31
N MET A 30 6.36 6.97 7.82
CA MET A 30 6.14 6.74 9.25
C MET A 30 6.86 5.49 9.77
N GLU A 31 7.67 4.82 8.94
CA GLU A 31 8.39 3.59 9.28
C GLU A 31 7.46 2.47 9.79
N ILE A 32 6.21 2.45 9.32
CA ILE A 32 5.23 1.41 9.65
C ILE A 32 5.48 0.22 8.73
N SER A 33 5.81 -0.93 9.30
CA SER A 33 6.04 -2.18 8.56
C SER A 33 4.84 -3.13 8.57
N GLU A 34 3.93 -2.97 9.51
CA GLU A 34 2.76 -3.82 9.72
C GLU A 34 1.47 -3.04 9.47
N ILE A 35 0.61 -3.56 8.60
CA ILE A 35 -0.64 -2.90 8.21
C ILE A 35 -1.82 -3.80 8.57
N PHE A 36 -2.80 -3.20 9.25
CA PHE A 36 -4.05 -3.85 9.63
C PHE A 36 -5.09 -3.69 8.51
N THR A 37 -4.99 -4.52 7.48
CA THR A 37 -5.90 -4.53 6.32
C THR A 37 -6.01 -5.96 5.77
N THR A 38 -7.04 -6.27 4.99
CA THR A 38 -7.10 -7.49 4.18
C THR A 38 -6.68 -7.25 2.73
N ASP A 39 -6.29 -6.02 2.39
CA ASP A 39 -5.88 -5.64 1.05
C ASP A 39 -4.47 -6.13 0.70
N HIS A 40 -4.41 -7.01 -0.29
CA HIS A 40 -3.19 -7.57 -0.86
C HIS A 40 -2.28 -6.56 -1.57
N HIS A 41 -2.78 -5.37 -1.93
CA HIS A 41 -1.94 -4.31 -2.52
C HIS A 41 -0.81 -3.87 -1.58
N PHE A 42 -1.06 -3.86 -0.27
CA PHE A 42 -0.06 -3.52 0.74
C PHE A 42 0.97 -4.65 0.90
N GLU A 43 0.58 -5.91 0.72
CA GLU A 43 1.54 -7.02 0.69
C GLU A 43 2.47 -6.91 -0.52
N GLN A 44 1.93 -6.59 -1.69
CA GLN A 44 2.72 -6.34 -2.90
C GLN A 44 3.68 -5.15 -2.78
N ALA A 45 3.32 -4.17 -1.94
CA ALA A 45 4.17 -3.03 -1.60
C ALA A 45 5.25 -3.37 -0.55
N GLY A 46 5.25 -4.60 -0.01
CA GLY A 46 6.24 -5.11 0.93
C GLY A 46 5.88 -4.96 2.41
N PHE A 47 4.62 -4.68 2.75
CA PHE A 47 4.16 -4.61 4.13
C PHE A 47 3.76 -5.99 4.67
N SER A 48 3.90 -6.17 5.98
CA SER A 48 3.34 -7.32 6.70
C SER A 48 1.86 -7.07 6.98
N ILE A 49 1.00 -7.98 6.53
CA ILE A 49 -0.44 -7.85 6.70
C ILE A 49 -0.89 -8.61 7.94
N LEU A 50 -1.44 -7.87 8.91
CA LEU A 50 -1.85 -8.41 10.21
C LEU A 50 -3.17 -9.19 10.15
N LEU A 51 -4.05 -8.88 9.20
CA LEU A 51 -5.32 -9.59 8.99
C LEU A 51 -5.22 -10.68 7.91
N LYS A 52 -4.03 -11.27 7.72
CA LYS A 52 -3.88 -12.39 6.79
C LYS A 52 -4.84 -13.52 7.19
N GLU A 53 -5.80 -13.83 6.30
CA GLU A 53 -6.61 -15.03 6.46
C GLU A 53 -5.68 -16.24 6.45
N SER A 54 -5.71 -16.98 7.55
CA SER A 54 -4.99 -18.26 7.68
C SER A 54 -5.85 -19.31 6.97
N TYR A 55 -5.46 -19.69 5.77
CA TYR A 55 -6.05 -20.86 5.07
C TYR A 55 -5.47 -22.16 5.63
#